data_AF-A0A9E6E072-F1
#
_entry.id   AF-A0A9E6E072-F1
#
_cell.length_a   1.000
_cell.length_b   1.000
_cell.length_c   1.000
_cell.angle_alpha   90.00
_cell.angle_beta   90.00
_cell.angle_gamma   90.00
#
_symmetry.space_group_name_H-M   'P 1'
#
loop_
_entity.id
_entity.type
_entity.pdbx_description
1 polymer ?
#
loop_
_entity_poly.entity_id
_entity_poly.type
_entity_poly.pdbx_seq_one_letter_code
_entity_poly.pdbx_strand_id
1 'polypeptide(L)' 'MHVQLLVTHTDFCIHNLQRELDNVGIQYQIDYIEDNLQQVNAYHIRHSPNIFIDGKLVFRYQPTPSELKTLLAMEN' A
#
# COMPACT_ATOMS: atom_id res chain seq x y z
N MET A 1 0.72 -13.30 2.18
CA MET A 1 0.53 -11.86 1.98
C MET A 1 1.83 -11.16 1.59
N HIS A 2 1.94 -10.73 0.33
CA HIS A 2 2.91 -9.74 -0.13
C HIS A 2 2.23 -8.36 -0.21
N VAL A 3 2.69 -7.40 0.58
CA VAL A 3 2.14 -6.04 0.59
C VAL A 3 3.10 -5.09 -0.11
N GLN A 4 2.60 -4.37 -1.12
CA GLN A 4 3.33 -3.34 -1.84
C GLN A 4 2.66 -1.99 -1.59
N LEU A 5 3.45 -1.01 -1.19
CA LEU A 5 3.06 0.40 -1.11
C LEU A 5 3.58 1.09 -2.37
N LEU A 6 2.68 1.49 -3.26
CA LEU A 6 3.02 2.25 -4.46
C LEU A 6 2.73 3.74 -4.22
N VAL A 7 3.80 4.50 -4.05
CA VAL A 7 3.80 5.89 -3.55
C VAL A 7 4.56 6.82 -4.49
N THR A 8 4.51 8.12 -4.26
CA THR A 8 5.47 9.06 -4.88
C THR A 8 6.72 9.21 -4.02
N HIS A 9 7.84 9.64 -4.61
CA HIS A 9 9.05 9.98 -3.82
C HIS A 9 8.80 11.11 -2.82
N THR A 10 7.78 11.93 -3.06
CA THR A 10 7.40 13.07 -2.22
C THR A 10 6.18 12.78 -1.35
N ASP A 11 5.78 11.52 -1.17
CA ASP A 11 4.62 11.18 -0.35
C ASP A 11 4.87 11.50 1.12
N PHE A 12 4.19 12.53 1.63
CA PHE A 12 4.34 13.00 3.01
C PHE A 12 3.67 12.08 4.04
N CYS A 13 2.71 11.26 3.61
CA CYS A 13 1.92 10.39 4.48
C CYS A 13 2.57 9.02 4.71
N ILE A 14 3.61 8.67 3.94
CA ILE A 14 4.22 7.34 3.98
C ILE A 14 4.71 6.92 5.36
N HIS A 15 5.34 7.83 6.12
CA HIS A 15 5.84 7.53 7.45
C HIS A 15 4.75 7.08 8.42
N ASN A 16 3.54 7.63 8.28
CA ASN A 16 2.39 7.24 9.09
C ASN A 16 1.92 5.84 8.70
N LEU A 17 1.81 5.57 7.39
CA LEU A 17 1.40 4.27 6.87
C LEU A 17 2.38 3.15 7.24
N GLN A 18 3.69 3.40 7.14
CA GLN A 18 4.74 2.47 7.57
C GLN A 18 4.57 2.10 9.04
N ARG A 19 4.40 3.11 9.92
CA ARG A 19 4.17 2.88 11.34
C ARG A 19 2.93 2.02 11.60
N GLU A 20 1.82 2.29 10.91
CA GLU A 20 0.60 1.52 11.12
C GLU A 20 0.76 0.06 10.68
N LEU A 21 1.47 -0.21 9.58
CA LEU A 21 1.77 -1.56 9.11
C LEU A 21 2.72 -2.30 10.08
N ASP A 22 3.76 -1.61 10.57
CA ASP A 22 4.69 -2.14 11.56
C ASP A 22 3.96 -2.50 12.86
N ASN A 23 3.03 -1.64 13.33
CA ASN A 23 2.23 -1.85 14.53
C ASN A 23 1.35 -3.10 14.47
N VAL A 24 0.92 -3.50 13.27
CA VAL A 24 0.12 -4.72 13.05
C VAL A 24 0.96 -5.91 12.58
N GLY A 25 2.28 -5.75 12.51
CA GLY A 25 3.22 -6.81 12.13
C GLY A 25 3.19 -7.19 10.65
N ILE A 26 2.76 -6.29 9.77
CA ILE A 26 2.72 -6.54 8.31
C ILE A 26 4.05 -6.15 7.69
N GLN A 27 4.69 -7.11 7.01
CA GLN A 27 5.84 -6.82 6.14
C GLN A 27 5.36 -6.22 4.82
N TYR A 28 6.08 -5.21 4.32
CA TYR A 28 5.75 -4.53 3.08
C TYR A 28 7.02 -4.15 2.30
N GLN A 29 6.85 -3.91 1.01
CA GLN A 29 7.83 -3.25 0.16
C GLN A 29 7.30 -1.87 -0.28
N ILE A 30 8.21 -0.92 -0.51
CA ILE A 30 7.88 0.39 -1.07
C ILE A 30 8.38 0.41 -2.51
N ASP A 31 7.48 0.75 -3.42
CA ASP A 31 7.78 1.02 -4.82
C ASP A 31 7.30 2.43 -5.17
N TYR A 32 7.97 3.05 -6.15
CA TYR A 32 7.68 4.42 -6.55
C TYR A 32 6.89 4.46 -7.86
N ILE A 33 5.85 5.30 -7.91
CA ILE A 33 5.02 5.55 -9.09
C ILE A 33 5.89 5.98 -10.27
N GLU A 34 6.89 6.81 -10.00
CA GLU A 34 7.85 7.36 -10.94
C GLU A 34 8.65 6.27 -11.65
N ASP A 35 8.94 5.15 -10.97
CA ASP A 35 9.70 4.01 -11.50
C ASP A 35 8.79 2.90 -12.09
N ASN A 36 7.48 2.94 -11.83
CA ASN A 36 6.54 1.86 -12.13
C ASN A 36 5.41 2.27 -13.09
N LEU A 37 5.74 2.99 -14.16
CA LEU A 37 4.77 3.56 -15.10
C LEU A 37 3.81 2.52 -15.73
N GLN A 38 4.26 1.29 -15.96
CA GLN A 38 3.40 0.22 -16.49
C GLN A 38 2.27 -0.12 -15.52
N GLN A 39 2.58 -0.29 -14.23
CA GLN A 39 1.59 -0.60 -13.19
C GLN A 39 0.64 0.59 -12.97
N VAL A 40 1.17 1.82 -13.00
CA VAL A 40 0.39 3.06 -12.90
C VAL A 40 -0.67 3.13 -14.00
N ASN A 41 -0.29 2.83 -15.24
CA ASN A 41 -1.21 2.82 -16.37
C ASN A 41 -2.24 1.69 -16.27
N ALA A 42 -1.82 0.48 -15.90
CA ALA A 42 -2.72 -0.67 -15.80
C ALA A 42 -3.84 -0.46 -14.78
N TYR A 43 -3.53 0.17 -13.64
CA TYR A 43 -4.47 0.41 -12.54
C TYR A 43 -5.08 1.83 -12.53
N HIS A 44 -4.77 2.65 -13.54
CA HIS A 44 -5.19 4.04 -13.67
C HIS A 44 -4.91 4.85 -12.39
N ILE A 45 -3.69 4.73 -11.87
CA ILE A 45 -3.27 5.40 -10.64
C ILE A 45 -3.07 6.89 -10.93
N ARG A 46 -3.61 7.74 -10.04
CA ARG A 46 -3.57 9.20 -10.18
C ARG A 46 -3.12 9.95 -8.92
N HIS A 47 -2.98 9.24 -7.80
CA HIS A 47 -2.62 9.78 -6.49
C HIS A 47 -1.91 8.69 -5.70
N SER A 48 -1.16 9.09 -4.68
CA SER A 48 -0.58 8.20 -3.67
C SER A 48 -1.25 8.43 -2.31
N PRO A 49 -1.19 7.46 -1.37
CA PRO A 49 -0.63 6.11 -1.53
C PRO A 49 -1.60 5.13 -2.20
N ASN A 50 -1.06 4.09 -2.83
CA ASN A 50 -1.81 2.91 -3.26
C ASN A 50 -1.21 1.67 -2.61
N ILE A 51 -2.06 0.72 -2.24
CA ILE A 51 -1.64 -0.50 -1.56
C ILE A 51 -2.10 -1.70 -2.37
N PHE A 52 -1.14 -2.53 -2.71
CA PHE A 52 -1.35 -3.79 -3.39
C PHE A 52 -1.12 -4.94 -2.42
N ILE A 53 -1.93 -5.98 -2.55
CA ILE A 53 -1.79 -7.22 -1.80
C ILE A 53 -1.81 -8.36 -2.80
N ASP A 54 -0.73 -9.13 -2.82
CA ASP A 54 -0.49 -10.21 -3.79
C ASP A 54 -0.74 -9.74 -5.24
N GLY A 55 -0.25 -8.54 -5.57
CA GLY A 55 -0.36 -7.91 -6.88
C GLY A 55 -1.73 -7.30 -7.20
N LYS A 56 -2.70 -7.32 -6.29
CA LYS A 56 -4.03 -6.72 -6.50
C LYS A 56 -4.13 -5.39 -5.78
N LEU A 57 -4.62 -4.36 -6.46
CA LEU A 57 -4.88 -3.06 -5.85
C LEU A 57 -6.05 -3.18 -4.87
N VAL A 58 -5.77 -3.02 -3.57
CA VAL A 58 -6.78 -3.13 -2.50
C VAL A 58 -7.17 -1.75 -1.98
N PHE A 59 -6.20 -0.87 -1.74
CA PHE A 59 -6.47 0.49 -1.24
C PHE A 59 -5.88 1.55 -2.17
N ARG A 60 -6.61 2.65 -2.31
CA ARG A 60 -6.18 3.88 -3.00
C ARG A 60 -6.02 5.06 -2.02
N TYR A 61 -5.94 4.74 -0.73
CA TYR A 61 -5.86 5.67 0.38
C TYR A 61 -5.06 5.00 1.50
N GLN A 62 -4.71 5.77 2.53
CA GLN A 62 -4.10 5.22 3.74
C GLN A 62 -5.17 4.48 4.57
N PRO A 63 -5.14 3.14 4.67
CA PRO A 63 -6.10 2.39 5.47
C PRO A 63 -5.89 2.63 6.96
N THR A 64 -6.97 2.49 7.71
CA THR A 64 -6.95 2.50 9.17
C THR A 64 -6.37 1.19 9.72
N PRO A 65 -5.86 1.20 10.97
CA PRO A 65 -5.38 -0.03 11.61
C PRO A 65 -6.44 -1.13 11.71
N SER A 66 -7.72 -0.75 11.83
CA SER A 66 -8.83 -1.71 11.88
C SER A 66 -9.07 -2.38 10.52
N GLU A 67 -8.96 -1.65 9.42
CA GLU A 67 -9.04 -2.21 8.07
C GLU A 67 -7.89 -3.19 7.81
N LEU A 68 -6.67 -2.83 8.20
CA LEU A 68 -5.50 -3.71 8.08
C LEU A 68 -5.67 -5.01 8.88
N LYS A 69 -6.16 -4.91 10.13
CA LYS A 69 -6.45 -6.09 10.97
C LYS A 69 -7.53 -6.99 10.39
N THR A 70 -8.57 -6.40 9.81
CA THR A 70 -9.66 -7.15 9.18
C THR A 70 -9.13 -7.93 7.99
N LEU A 71 -8.25 -7.30 7.20
CA LEU A 71 -7.66 -7.94 6.03
C LEU A 71 -6.80 -9.16 6.41
N LEU A 72 -5.99 -9.05 7.46
CA LEU A 72 -5.22 -10.18 8.01
C LEU A 72 -6.10 -11.32 8.51
N ALA A 73 -7.27 -11.00 9.09
CA ALA A 73 -8.20 -12.00 9.61
C ALA A 73 -8.93 -12.78 8.49
N MET A 74 -9.00 -12.22 7.27
CA MET A 74 -9.63 -12.86 6.12
C MET A 74 -8.70 -13.82 5.36
N GLU A 75 -7.39 -13.80 5.63
CA GLU A 75 -6.40 -14.71 5.03
C GLU A 75 -6.16 -16.00 5.85
N ASN A 76 -6.82 -16.17 7.01
CA ASN A 76 -6.72 -17.34 7.90
C ASN A 76 -7.95 -18.26 7.83
#